data_AF-A0A6P7H8U6-F1
#
_entry.id   AF-A0A6P7H8U6-F1
#
_cell.length_a   1.000
_cell.length_b   1.000
_cell.length_c   1.000
_cell.angle_alpha   90.00
_cell.angle_beta   90.00
_cell.angle_gamma   90.00
#
_symmetry.space_group_name_H-M   'P 1'
#
loop_
_entity.id
_entity.type
_entity.pdbx_description
1 polymer ?
#
loop_
_entity_poly.entity_id
_entity_poly.type
_entity_poly.pdbx_seq_one_letter_code
_entity_poly.pdbx_strand_id
1 'polypeptide(L)'
;MDVELERSTIDAIISILRDMYVDDFISSFPNVSEAIVTHTQLVNLFQKGGFKLTKWMSNSNDLLSTIPEPLQLVKTKQFDKSVSKVLGLQWEEKCDNFSFGLEIPSSTRCTKRNMLSLVA
;
A
#
# COMPACT_ATOMS: atom_id res chain seq x y z
N MET A 1 -22.21 15.73 -15.07
CA MET A 1 -22.16 14.59 -14.13
C MET A 1 -21.49 13.38 -14.77
N ASP A 2 -21.75 13.05 -16.05
CA ASP A 2 -21.07 11.94 -16.74
C ASP A 2 -19.57 12.13 -17.00
N VAL A 3 -19.13 13.34 -17.36
CA VAL A 3 -17.72 13.59 -17.76
C VAL A 3 -16.72 13.40 -16.61
N GLU A 4 -17.07 13.84 -15.39
CA GLU A 4 -16.18 13.68 -14.23
C GLU A 4 -16.09 12.23 -13.77
N LEU A 5 -17.21 11.50 -13.85
CA LEU A 5 -17.24 10.08 -13.55
C LEU A 5 -16.36 9.31 -14.54
N GLU A 6 -16.53 9.56 -15.84
CA GLU A 6 -15.74 8.95 -16.91
C GLU A 6 -14.25 9.24 -16.76
N ARG A 7 -13.89 10.50 -16.44
CA ARG A 7 -12.50 10.87 -16.16
C ARG A 7 -11.92 10.11 -14.97
N SER A 8 -12.65 10.02 -13.87
CA SER A 8 -12.18 9.28 -12.68
C SER A 8 -11.99 7.79 -12.94
N THR A 9 -12.82 7.19 -13.81
CA THR A 9 -12.66 5.80 -14.23
C THR A 9 -11.41 5.63 -15.10
N ILE A 10 -11.12 6.56 -16.01
CA ILE A 10 -9.89 6.54 -16.80
C ILE A 10 -8.66 6.65 -15.89
N ASP A 11 -8.67 7.56 -14.92
CA ASP A 11 -7.56 7.73 -13.98
C ASP A 11 -7.31 6.45 -13.15
N ALA A 12 -8.38 5.76 -12.74
CA ALA A 12 -8.27 4.45 -12.08
C ALA A 12 -7.72 3.35 -13.01
N ILE A 13 -8.10 3.33 -14.29
CA ILE A 13 -7.53 2.37 -15.25
C ILE A 13 -6.03 2.65 -15.45
N ILE A 14 -5.63 3.91 -15.55
CA ILE A 14 -4.23 4.31 -15.67
C ILE A 14 -3.44 3.86 -14.44
N SER A 15 -3.99 4.05 -13.23
CA SER A 15 -3.33 3.59 -12.00
C SER A 15 -3.20 2.07 -11.95
N ILE A 16 -4.20 1.29 -12.40
CA ILE A 16 -4.07 -0.18 -12.49
C ILE A 16 -2.86 -0.57 -13.36
N LEU A 17 -2.70 0.07 -14.52
CA LEU A 17 -1.62 -0.29 -15.44
C LEU A 17 -0.23 0.14 -14.94
N ARG A 18 -0.16 1.18 -14.11
CA ARG A 18 1.10 1.78 -13.63
C ARG A 18 1.53 1.28 -12.25
N ASP A 19 0.57 1.10 -11.35
CA ASP A 19 0.78 1.01 -9.90
C ASP A 19 0.55 -0.41 -9.35
N MET A 20 0.16 -1.36 -10.21
CA MET A 20 0.11 -2.77 -9.86
C MET A 20 1.51 -3.37 -9.90
N TYR A 21 1.93 -3.97 -8.78
CA TYR A 21 3.10 -4.83 -8.70
C TYR A 21 2.65 -6.24 -8.33
N VAL A 22 2.67 -7.15 -9.31
CA VAL A 22 2.15 -8.51 -9.15
C VAL A 22 0.70 -8.47 -8.64
N ASP A 23 0.46 -8.86 -7.39
CA ASP A 23 -0.85 -8.87 -6.73
C ASP A 23 -1.14 -7.63 -5.87
N ASP A 24 -0.15 -6.76 -5.64
CA ASP A 24 -0.28 -5.57 -4.82
C ASP A 24 -0.57 -4.32 -5.66
N PHE A 25 -1.60 -3.56 -5.28
CA PHE A 25 -1.83 -2.19 -5.78
C PHE A 25 -1.25 -1.18 -4.79
N ILE A 26 -0.30 -0.35 -5.23
CA ILE A 26 0.34 0.64 -4.35
C ILE A 26 0.45 1.97 -5.09
N SER A 27 -0.25 2.99 -4.60
CA SER A 27 -0.27 4.31 -5.24
C SER A 27 -0.26 5.45 -4.21
N SER A 28 0.20 6.61 -4.65
CA SER A 28 0.24 7.85 -3.88
C SER A 28 -0.56 8.93 -4.58
N PHE A 29 -1.31 9.73 -3.81
CA PHE A 29 -2.19 10.77 -4.34
C PHE A 29 -1.86 12.12 -3.71
N PRO A 30 -2.04 13.24 -4.45
CA PRO A 30 -1.77 14.58 -3.93
C PRO A 30 -2.76 15.01 -2.83
N ASN A 31 -3.95 14.40 -2.78
CA ASN A 31 -4.94 14.65 -1.75
C ASN A 31 -5.80 13.40 -1.49
N VAL A 32 -6.43 13.37 -0.31
CA VAL A 32 -7.24 12.23 0.13
C VAL A 32 -8.51 12.04 -0.70
N SER A 33 -9.10 13.11 -1.22
CA SER A 33 -10.32 13.04 -2.03
C SER A 33 -10.07 12.24 -3.33
N GLU A 34 -8.98 12.50 -4.03
CA GLU A 34 -8.55 11.73 -5.20
C GLU A 34 -8.27 10.26 -4.85
N ALA A 35 -7.66 10.01 -3.69
CA ALA A 35 -7.41 8.64 -3.22
C ALA A 35 -8.72 7.87 -2.96
N ILE A 36 -9.71 8.50 -2.32
CA ILE A 36 -11.04 7.90 -2.05
C ILE A 36 -11.78 7.60 -3.37
N VAL A 37 -11.78 8.55 -4.31
CA VAL A 37 -12.41 8.37 -5.62
C VAL A 37 -11.73 7.22 -6.36
N THR A 38 -10.40 7.20 -6.41
CA THR A 38 -9.64 6.16 -7.10
C THR A 38 -9.85 4.79 -6.45
N HIS A 39 -9.78 4.69 -5.12
CA HIS A 39 -10.11 3.47 -4.37
C HIS A 39 -11.50 2.92 -4.76
N THR A 40 -12.50 3.80 -4.81
CA THR A 40 -13.88 3.40 -5.14
C THR A 40 -13.97 2.89 -6.58
N GLN A 41 -13.34 3.57 -7.53
CA GLN A 41 -13.30 3.15 -8.93
C GLN A 41 -12.57 1.81 -9.09
N LEU A 42 -11.43 1.63 -8.40
CA LEU A 42 -10.67 0.38 -8.39
C LEU A 42 -11.51 -0.79 -7.89
N VAL A 43 -12.12 -0.66 -6.71
CA VAL A 43 -12.96 -1.71 -6.13
C VAL A 43 -14.07 -2.11 -7.11
N ASN A 44 -14.74 -1.14 -7.71
CA ASN A 44 -15.80 -1.40 -8.69
C ASN A 44 -15.28 -2.08 -9.97
N LEU A 45 -14.13 -1.66 -10.49
CA LEU A 45 -13.51 -2.24 -11.69
C LEU A 45 -13.07 -3.69 -11.45
N PHE A 46 -12.35 -3.95 -10.36
CA PHE A 46 -11.92 -5.31 -10.02
C PHE A 46 -13.11 -6.22 -9.71
N GLN A 47 -14.15 -5.71 -9.04
CA GLN A 47 -15.35 -6.48 -8.76
C GLN A 47 -16.08 -6.91 -10.05
N LYS A 48 -16.13 -6.04 -11.07
CA LYS A 48 -16.65 -6.40 -12.40
C LYS A 48 -15.83 -7.51 -13.07
N GLY A 49 -14.53 -7.56 -12.80
CA GLY A 49 -13.63 -8.63 -13.23
C GLY A 49 -13.70 -9.90 -12.37
N GLY A 50 -14.53 -9.94 -11.32
CA GLY A 50 -14.63 -11.07 -10.40
C GLY A 50 -13.54 -11.10 -9.31
N PHE A 51 -12.76 -10.03 -9.18
CA PHE A 51 -11.71 -9.90 -8.18
C PHE A 51 -12.17 -9.04 -7.00
N LYS A 52 -11.75 -9.44 -5.80
CA LYS A 52 -12.02 -8.68 -4.58
C LYS A 52 -10.71 -8.19 -3.99
N LEU A 53 -10.50 -6.88 -4.03
CA LEU A 53 -9.37 -6.24 -3.36
C LEU A 53 -9.58 -6.27 -1.84
N THR A 54 -8.53 -6.61 -1.10
CA THR A 54 -8.55 -6.78 0.36
C THR A 54 -7.24 -6.29 0.97
N LYS A 55 -7.15 -6.29 2.30
CA LYS A 55 -5.94 -5.89 3.06
C LYS A 55 -5.51 -4.45 2.79
N TRP A 56 -6.48 -3.55 2.65
CA TRP A 56 -6.23 -2.14 2.42
C TRP A 56 -5.47 -1.48 3.57
N MET A 57 -4.59 -0.56 3.21
CA MET A 57 -3.73 0.17 4.12
C MET A 57 -3.47 1.57 3.58
N SER A 58 -3.35 2.54 4.47
CA SER A 58 -3.05 3.92 4.11
C SER A 58 -2.46 4.68 5.29
N ASN A 59 -1.70 5.72 4.99
CA ASN A 59 -1.30 6.76 5.93
C ASN A 59 -2.44 7.73 6.28
N SER A 60 -3.56 7.70 5.55
CA SER A 60 -4.73 8.55 5.77
C SER A 60 -5.86 7.80 6.48
N ASN A 61 -6.19 8.24 7.70
CA ASN A 61 -7.35 7.72 8.44
C ASN A 61 -8.68 8.05 7.74
N ASP A 62 -8.74 9.19 7.05
CA ASP A 62 -9.94 9.61 6.31
C ASP A 62 -10.25 8.61 5.20
N LEU A 63 -9.23 8.16 4.45
CA LEU A 63 -9.40 7.10 3.46
C LEU A 63 -9.80 5.78 4.12
N LEU A 64 -9.08 5.36 5.17
CA LEU A 64 -9.38 4.10 5.88
C LEU A 64 -10.80 4.06 6.45
N SER A 65 -11.34 5.20 6.92
CA SER A 65 -12.70 5.29 7.43
C SER A 65 -13.78 5.00 6.39
N THR A 66 -13.46 5.16 5.11
CA THR A 66 -14.36 4.81 3.99
C THR A 66 -14.35 3.31 3.65
N ILE A 67 -13.40 2.55 4.22
CA ILE A 67 -13.18 1.14 3.91
C ILE A 67 -13.71 0.28 5.05
N PRO A 68 -14.57 -0.73 4.78
CA PRO A 68 -15.02 -1.66 5.81
C PRO A 68 -13.86 -2.34 6.54
N GLU A 69 -13.91 -2.40 7.88
CA GLU A 69 -12.86 -3.00 8.73
C GLU A 69 -12.38 -4.39 8.25
N PRO A 70 -13.26 -5.32 7.80
CA PRO A 70 -12.82 -6.64 7.32
C PRO A 70 -11.97 -6.60 6.05
N LEU A 71 -11.97 -5.49 5.33
CA LEU A 71 -11.17 -5.28 4.12
C LEU A 71 -9.86 -4.53 4.41
N GLN A 72 -9.70 -3.96 5.60
CA GLN A 72 -8.45 -3.32 6.02
C GLN A 72 -7.43 -4.36 6.47
N LEU A 73 -6.12 -4.05 6.37
CA LEU A 73 -5.10 -4.95 6.89
C LEU A 73 -5.17 -4.99 8.43
N VAL A 74 -5.49 -6.17 8.97
CA VAL A 74 -5.40 -6.44 10.41
C VAL A 74 -3.92 -6.59 10.81
N LYS A 75 -3.42 -5.69 11.64
CA LYS A 75 -2.09 -5.81 12.25
C LYS A 75 -2.10 -6.89 13.34
N THR A 76 -1.86 -8.14 12.99
CA THR A 76 -1.70 -9.22 13.96
C THR A 76 -0.41 -9.00 14.75
N LYS A 77 -0.53 -8.74 16.06
CA LYS A 77 0.60 -8.55 17.00
C LYS A 77 1.51 -9.79 17.19
N GLN A 78 1.26 -10.90 16.49
CA GLN A 78 1.78 -12.21 16.86
C GLN A 78 3.10 -12.62 16.20
N PHE A 79 3.56 -11.95 15.15
CA PHE A 79 4.86 -12.24 14.55
C PHE A 79 5.61 -10.94 14.25
N ASP A 80 6.49 -10.62 15.19
CA ASP A 80 7.65 -9.73 15.07
C ASP A 80 7.39 -8.31 14.51
N LYS A 81 7.27 -7.38 15.47
CA LYS A 81 7.14 -5.91 15.31
C LYS A 81 5.88 -5.50 14.55
N SER A 82 5.09 -4.61 15.16
CA SER A 82 3.81 -4.07 14.71
C SER A 82 3.88 -3.20 13.45
N VAL A 83 4.64 -3.63 12.44
CA VAL A 83 5.01 -2.85 11.27
C VAL A 83 4.50 -3.58 10.04
N SER A 84 3.70 -2.86 9.27
CA SER A 84 3.16 -3.34 8.01
C SER A 84 4.26 -3.55 6.99
N LYS A 85 4.09 -4.52 6.09
CA LYS A 85 5.03 -4.77 5.00
C LYS A 85 4.43 -4.39 3.67
N VAL A 86 5.28 -3.85 2.79
CA VAL A 86 4.93 -3.48 1.42
C VAL A 86 6.16 -3.70 0.55
N LEU A 87 6.03 -4.53 -0.48
CA LEU A 87 7.14 -4.90 -1.38
C LEU A 87 8.41 -5.41 -0.66
N GLY A 88 8.25 -6.08 0.49
CA GLY A 88 9.36 -6.57 1.31
C GLY A 88 10.01 -5.52 2.23
N LEU A 89 9.56 -4.27 2.17
CA LEU A 89 9.95 -3.20 3.10
C LEU A 89 8.98 -3.15 4.29
N GLN A 90 9.46 -2.61 5.40
CA GLN A 90 8.62 -2.17 6.50
C GLN A 90 8.05 -0.79 6.17
N TRP A 91 6.76 -0.57 6.42
CA TRP A 91 6.09 0.71 6.25
C TRP A 91 5.40 1.12 7.55
N GLU A 92 5.82 2.27 8.07
CA GLU A 92 5.14 2.98 9.15
C GLU A 92 4.17 3.98 8.53
N GLU A 93 2.88 3.62 8.46
CA GLU A 93 1.92 4.37 7.66
C GLU A 93 1.69 5.76 8.23
N LYS A 94 1.64 5.89 9.57
CA LYS A 94 1.36 7.20 10.21
C LYS A 94 2.33 8.31 9.81
N CYS A 95 3.59 7.96 9.58
CA CYS A 95 4.64 8.90 9.22
C CYS A 95 5.05 8.78 7.74
N ASP A 96 4.43 7.87 7.00
CA ASP A 96 4.78 7.50 5.64
C ASP A 96 6.27 7.16 5.44
N ASN A 97 6.82 6.40 6.40
CA ASN A 97 8.24 6.04 6.41
C ASN A 97 8.45 4.58 6.03
N PHE A 98 9.38 4.35 5.10
CA PHE A 98 9.85 3.01 4.76
C PHE A 98 11.16 2.70 5.47
N SER A 99 11.27 1.48 6.00
CA SER A 99 12.47 1.00 6.66
C SER A 99 12.80 -0.44 6.25
N PHE A 100 14.04 -0.82 6.50
CA PHE A 100 14.45 -2.22 6.43
C PHE A 100 14.45 -2.78 7.85
N GLY A 101 13.83 -3.93 8.05
CA GLY A 101 13.83 -4.64 9.33
C GLY A 101 15.17 -5.33 9.63
N LEU A 102 16.28 -4.60 9.50
CA LEU A 102 17.62 -5.11 9.68
C LEU A 102 18.16 -4.70 11.05
N GLU A 103 18.65 -5.69 11.78
CA GLU A 103 19.45 -5.45 12.97
C GLU A 103 20.92 -5.41 12.54
N ILE A 104 21.54 -4.23 12.58
CA ILE A 104 22.92 -4.03 12.18
C ILE A 104 23.77 -4.00 13.44
N PRO A 105 24.60 -5.02 13.72
CA PRO A 105 25.54 -4.97 14.84
C PRO A 105 26.46 -3.76 14.70
N SER A 106 26.73 -3.06 15.80
CA SER A 106 27.56 -1.85 15.82
C SER A 106 28.99 -2.06 15.31
N SER A 107 29.49 -3.30 15.35
CA SER A 107 30.80 -3.71 14.82
C SER A 107 30.82 -3.92 13.31
N THR A 108 29.66 -3.89 12.63
CA THR A 108 29.57 -4.18 11.20
C THR A 108 30.10 -3.01 10.37
N ARG A 109 31.18 -3.25 9.62
CA ARG A 109 31.63 -2.27 8.63
C ARG A 109 30.59 -2.14 7.52
N CYS A 110 30.14 -0.91 7.26
CA CYS A 110 29.18 -0.62 6.18
C CYS A 110 29.83 -0.88 4.81
N THR A 111 29.61 -2.08 4.28
CA THR A 111 30.01 -2.49 2.93
C THR A 111 28.84 -3.21 2.27
N LYS A 112 28.74 -3.14 0.94
CA LYS A 112 27.67 -3.83 0.19
C LYS A 112 27.57 -5.32 0.55
N ARG A 113 28.71 -6.02 0.68
CA ARG A 113 28.76 -7.44 1.04
C ARG A 113 28.17 -7.71 2.43
N ASN A 114 28.57 -6.93 3.43
CA ASN A 114 28.09 -7.10 4.81
C ASN A 114 26.62 -6.74 4.94
N MET A 115 26.16 -5.71 4.24
CA MET A 115 24.74 -5.35 4.25
C MET A 115 23.91 -6.47 3.63
N LEU A 116 24.31 -6.99 2.47
CA LEU A 116 23.61 -8.10 1.80
C LEU A 116 23.58 -9.39 2.63
N SER A 117 24.63 -9.69 3.41
CA SER A 117 24.62 -10.86 4.30
C SER A 117 23.66 -10.74 5.48
N LEU A 118 23.20 -9.53 5.82
CA LEU A 118 22.22 -9.32 6.89
C LEU A 118 20.76 -9.44 6.41
N VAL A 119 20.54 -9.41 5.09
CA VAL A 119 19.21 -9.53 4.48
C VAL A 119 18.92 -10.95 3.95
N ALA A 120 19.92 -11.85 3.98
CA ALA A 120 19.87 -13.19 3.40
C ALA A 120 19.41 -14.27 4.40
#